data_AF-A0A562GFD6-F1
#
_entry.id   AF-A0A562GFD6-F1
#
_cell.length_a   1.000
_cell.length_b   1.000
_cell.length_c   1.000
_cell.angle_alpha   90.00
_cell.angle_beta   90.00
_cell.angle_gamma   90.00
#
_symmetry.space_group_name_H-M   'P 1'
#
loop_
_entity.id
_entity.type
_entity.pdbx_description
1 polymer ?
#
loop_
_entity_poly.entity_id
_entity_poly.type
_entity_poly.pdbx_seq_one_letter_code
_entity_poly.pdbx_strand_id
1 'polypeptide(L)'
;MSFFANILQQKDVLIMSVFAENEIKSIDGVDLEGKLIIMDPTCLKEKARDRKFQVHFAYYGSGCCPSIYMSGKRIFVYDLSDGGKYDYRRSDFIGYIEEEQLSLEQKVILVNVKKELKNFQS
;
A
#
# COMPACT_ATOMS: atom_id res chain seq x y z
N MET A 1 -20.54 23.08 13.07
CA MET A 1 -20.64 21.69 12.59
C MET A 1 -19.64 21.52 11.46
N SER A 2 -18.47 20.90 11.52
CA SER A 2 -17.66 20.29 12.56
C SER A 2 -16.25 20.19 11.94
N PHE A 3 -15.39 21.20 12.10
CA PHE A 3 -13.99 21.11 11.65
C PHE A 3 -13.15 20.21 12.57
N PHE A 4 -13.60 19.99 13.81
CA PHE A 4 -12.93 19.16 14.80
C PHE A 4 -13.24 17.66 14.67
N ALA A 5 -14.36 17.25 14.08
CA ALA A 5 -14.64 15.82 13.87
C ALA A 5 -13.73 15.18 12.81
N ASN A 6 -13.29 15.95 11.81
CA ASN A 6 -12.49 15.41 10.71
C ASN A 6 -11.05 15.09 11.15
N ILE A 7 -10.49 15.88 12.07
CA ILE A 7 -9.15 15.66 12.63
C ILE A 7 -9.13 14.45 13.57
N LEU A 8 -10.22 14.20 14.30
CA LEU A 8 -10.34 13.02 15.16
C LEU A 8 -10.55 11.74 14.34
N GLN A 9 -11.35 11.77 13.26
CA GLN A 9 -11.43 10.64 12.32
C GLN A 9 -10.08 10.34 11.63
N GLN A 10 -9.31 11.36 11.25
CA GLN A 10 -7.96 11.15 10.69
C GLN A 10 -6.97 10.57 11.71
N LYS A 11 -7.09 10.95 12.98
CA LYS A 11 -6.26 10.41 14.08
C LYS A 11 -6.62 8.98 14.45
N ASP A 12 -7.88 8.58 14.32
CA ASP A 12 -8.32 7.23 14.70
C ASP A 12 -7.98 6.16 13.64
N VAL A 13 -7.79 6.55 12.37
CA VAL A 13 -7.31 5.63 11.30
C VAL A 13 -5.83 5.27 11.49
N LEU A 14 -5.03 6.16 12.10
CA LEU A 14 -3.62 5.91 12.40
C LEU A 14 -3.43 4.85 13.51
N ILE A 15 -4.47 4.49 14.26
CA ILE A 15 -4.37 3.62 15.46
C ILE A 15 -4.36 2.11 15.15
N MET A 16 -4.48 1.68 13.89
CA MET A 16 -4.41 0.25 13.52
C MET A 16 -3.32 -0.11 12.51
N SER A 17 -2.54 0.87 12.03
CA SER A 17 -1.33 0.59 11.27
C SER A 17 -0.20 0.21 12.23
N VAL A 18 0.46 -0.92 11.98
CA VAL A 18 1.62 -1.37 12.81
C VAL A 18 2.90 -0.58 12.47
N PHE A 19 2.82 0.41 11.58
CA PHE A 19 3.93 1.27 11.18
C PHE A 19 3.91 2.58 11.98
N ALA A 20 5.09 3.05 12.40
CA ALA A 20 5.20 4.34 13.06
C ALA A 20 4.88 5.47 12.07
N GLU A 21 4.29 6.58 12.55
CA GLU A 21 3.84 7.69 11.67
C GLU A 21 4.96 8.26 10.79
N ASN A 22 6.21 8.23 11.27
CA ASN A 22 7.38 8.70 10.52
C ASN A 22 7.86 7.72 9.42
N GLU A 23 7.39 6.47 9.44
CA GLU A 23 7.69 5.48 8.40
C GLU A 23 6.77 5.66 7.18
N ILE A 24 5.55 6.14 7.39
CA ILE A 24 4.51 6.24 6.37
C ILE A 24 4.55 7.61 5.68
N LYS A 25 4.67 7.59 4.35
CA LYS A 25 4.60 8.79 3.50
C LYS A 25 3.22 8.90 2.84
N SER A 26 2.72 10.13 2.68
CA SER A 26 1.41 10.39 2.05
C SER A 26 1.40 9.99 0.57
N ILE A 27 0.32 9.35 0.13
CA ILE A 27 0.08 9.02 -1.28
C ILE A 27 -0.43 10.21 -2.12
N ASP A 28 -0.74 11.36 -1.52
CA ASP A 28 -1.36 12.47 -2.24
C ASP A 28 -0.43 13.07 -3.30
N GLY A 29 -0.89 13.13 -4.55
CA GLY A 29 -0.10 13.68 -5.66
C GLY A 29 1.08 12.81 -6.11
N VAL A 30 1.20 11.56 -5.62
CA VAL A 30 2.34 10.67 -5.90
C VAL A 30 1.96 9.54 -6.85
N ASP A 31 2.82 9.22 -7.81
CA ASP A 31 2.68 7.97 -8.59
C ASP A 31 3.10 6.77 -7.74
N LEU A 32 2.21 5.78 -7.62
CA LEU A 32 2.42 4.60 -6.79
C LEU A 32 3.11 3.45 -7.54
N GLU A 33 3.30 3.56 -8.85
CA GLU A 33 3.99 2.52 -9.61
C GLU A 33 5.44 2.35 -9.10
N GLY A 34 5.82 1.10 -8.82
CA GLY A 34 7.11 0.73 -8.24
C GLY A 34 7.25 1.01 -6.74
N LYS A 35 6.18 1.45 -6.05
CA LYS A 35 6.23 1.76 -4.61
C LYS A 35 5.72 0.62 -3.73
N LEU A 36 6.19 0.63 -2.50
CA LEU A 36 5.66 -0.20 -1.40
C LEU A 36 4.53 0.55 -0.71
N ILE A 37 3.31 0.11 -0.92
CA ILE A 37 2.11 0.78 -0.41
C ILE A 37 1.53 0.02 0.78
N ILE A 38 1.02 0.77 1.75
CA ILE A 38 0.40 0.25 2.96
C ILE A 38 -1.11 0.30 2.79
N MET A 39 -1.73 -0.87 2.89
CA MET A 39 -3.18 -1.03 2.85
C MET A 39 -3.80 -0.63 4.20
N ASP A 40 -4.96 0.01 4.15
CA ASP A 40 -5.76 0.30 5.34
C ASP A 40 -6.17 -1.02 6.01
N PRO A 41 -5.86 -1.23 7.31
CA PRO A 41 -6.26 -2.42 8.05
C PRO A 41 -7.78 -2.60 8.15
N THR A 42 -8.58 -1.55 7.94
CA THR A 42 -10.03 -1.63 7.90
C THR A 42 -10.55 -2.31 6.64
N CYS A 43 -9.77 -2.31 5.56
CA CYS A 43 -10.05 -3.07 4.33
C CYS A 43 -9.76 -4.57 4.50
N LEU A 44 -9.05 -4.96 5.56
CA LEU A 44 -8.65 -6.34 5.85
C LEU A 44 -9.57 -7.02 6.86
N LYS A 45 -9.70 -8.36 6.71
CA LYS A 45 -10.29 -9.21 7.74
C LYS A 45 -9.46 -9.11 9.01
N GLU A 46 -10.08 -9.20 10.17
CA GLU A 46 -9.42 -9.01 11.47
C GLU A 46 -8.16 -9.86 11.65
N LYS A 47 -8.17 -11.12 11.18
CA LYS A 47 -7.03 -12.05 11.21
C LYS A 47 -5.86 -11.67 10.29
N ALA A 48 -6.08 -10.75 9.36
CA ALA A 48 -5.12 -10.28 8.37
C ALA A 48 -4.67 -8.85 8.66
N ARG A 49 -4.97 -8.29 9.85
CA ARG A 49 -4.56 -6.92 10.21
C ARG A 49 -3.12 -6.80 10.69
N ASP A 50 -2.35 -7.89 10.74
CA ASP A 50 -0.93 -7.84 11.09
C ASP A 50 -0.11 -7.09 10.04
N ARG A 51 0.99 -6.44 10.48
CA ARG A 51 1.92 -5.67 9.63
C ARG A 51 2.29 -6.36 8.32
N LYS A 52 2.53 -7.68 8.39
CA LYS A 52 3.02 -8.46 7.25
C LYS A 52 2.05 -8.50 6.08
N PHE A 53 0.75 -8.40 6.33
CA PHE A 53 -0.31 -8.47 5.31
C PHE A 53 -0.75 -7.09 4.79
N GLN A 54 -0.20 -6.01 5.35
CA GLN A 54 -0.57 -4.65 4.92
C GLN A 54 0.33 -4.13 3.81
N VAL A 55 1.51 -4.74 3.58
CA VAL A 55 2.51 -4.21 2.64
C VAL A 55 2.38 -4.86 1.27
N HIS A 56 2.22 -4.02 0.26
CA HIS A 56 2.05 -4.45 -1.11
C HIS A 56 3.03 -3.71 -2.04
N PHE A 57 3.55 -4.39 -3.06
CA PHE A 57 4.34 -3.76 -4.11
C PHE A 57 3.45 -3.44 -5.31
N ALA A 58 3.21 -2.16 -5.58
CA ALA A 58 2.44 -1.72 -6.75
C ALA A 58 3.32 -1.77 -8.00
N TYR A 59 2.88 -2.52 -9.01
CA TYR A 59 3.69 -2.75 -10.22
C TYR A 59 3.04 -2.26 -11.50
N TYR A 60 1.73 -1.99 -11.49
CA TYR A 60 1.00 -1.51 -12.65
C TYR A 60 -0.40 -1.00 -12.29
N GLY A 61 -1.04 -0.28 -13.20
CA GLY A 61 -2.48 -0.01 -13.17
C GLY A 61 -2.81 1.48 -13.25
N SER A 62 -3.97 1.79 -13.82
CA SER A 62 -4.44 3.18 -13.95
C SER A 62 -4.70 3.87 -12.60
N GLY A 63 -4.78 3.09 -11.52
CA GLY A 63 -4.85 3.57 -10.14
C GLY A 63 -3.51 4.03 -9.55
N CYS A 64 -2.38 3.82 -10.21
CA CYS A 64 -1.07 4.29 -9.72
C CYS A 64 -0.93 5.81 -9.83
N CYS A 65 -1.41 6.39 -10.93
CA CYS A 65 -1.31 7.83 -11.18
C CYS A 65 -2.27 8.65 -10.29
N PRO A 66 -1.79 9.73 -9.64
CA PRO A 66 -2.60 10.61 -8.79
C PRO A 66 -3.51 11.49 -9.66
N SER A 67 -4.75 11.05 -9.89
CA SER A 67 -5.70 11.69 -10.80
C SER A 67 -6.99 12.04 -10.05
N ILE A 68 -7.56 13.21 -10.31
CA ILE A 68 -8.87 13.61 -9.74
C ILE A 68 -10.05 12.74 -10.25
N TYR A 69 -9.83 11.93 -11.29
CA TYR A 69 -10.84 11.06 -11.93
C TYR A 69 -10.66 9.58 -11.59
N MET A 70 -10.29 9.25 -10.35
CA MET A 70 -9.87 7.90 -9.95
C MET A 70 -10.99 6.91 -9.63
N SER A 71 -12.25 7.31 -9.74
CA SER A 71 -13.38 6.40 -9.53
C SER A 71 -13.27 5.17 -10.45
N GLY A 72 -13.23 3.97 -9.85
CA GLY A 72 -13.17 2.70 -10.57
C GLY A 72 -11.79 2.24 -11.05
N LYS A 73 -10.71 3.02 -10.85
CA LYS A 73 -9.36 2.61 -11.26
C LYS A 73 -8.73 1.64 -10.28
N ARG A 74 -7.98 0.67 -10.80
CA ARG A 74 -7.30 -0.39 -10.03
C ARG A 74 -5.79 -0.21 -10.03
N ILE A 75 -5.18 -0.59 -8.92
CA ILE A 75 -3.73 -0.79 -8.75
C ILE A 75 -3.52 -2.29 -8.69
N PHE A 76 -2.65 -2.80 -9.55
CA PHE A 76 -2.19 -4.18 -9.48
C PHE A 76 -0.96 -4.25 -8.58
N VAL A 77 -1.01 -5.17 -7.62
CA VAL A 77 -0.02 -5.29 -6.58
C VAL A 77 0.44 -6.73 -6.39
N TYR A 78 1.65 -6.88 -5.86
CA TYR A 78 2.08 -8.11 -5.20
C TYR A 78 1.94 -7.94 -3.68
N ASP A 79 1.29 -8.89 -3.01
CA ASP A 79 1.31 -8.99 -1.55
C ASP A 79 2.69 -9.50 -1.11
N LEU A 80 3.34 -8.79 -0.17
CA LEU A 80 4.67 -9.17 0.31
C LEU A 80 4.65 -10.17 1.46
N SER A 81 3.49 -10.69 1.84
CA SER A 81 3.36 -11.81 2.79
C SER A 81 3.50 -13.17 2.10
N ASP A 82 2.97 -13.32 0.88
CA ASP A 82 2.94 -14.59 0.15
C ASP A 82 3.41 -14.49 -1.32
N GLY A 83 3.60 -13.28 -1.85
CA GLY A 83 3.96 -13.03 -3.25
C GLY A 83 2.76 -13.11 -4.22
N GLY A 84 1.54 -13.19 -3.70
CA GLY A 84 0.31 -13.25 -4.49
C GLY A 84 0.02 -11.96 -5.25
N LYS A 85 -0.67 -12.07 -6.40
CA LYS A 85 -1.07 -10.91 -7.21
C LYS A 85 -2.52 -10.55 -6.93
N TYR A 86 -2.78 -9.28 -6.67
CA TYR A 86 -4.10 -8.76 -6.34
C TYR A 86 -4.36 -7.41 -7.01
N ASP A 87 -5.62 -6.99 -7.06
CA ASP A 87 -6.02 -5.67 -7.50
C ASP A 87 -6.84 -4.94 -6.43
N TYR A 88 -6.44 -3.70 -6.14
CA TYR A 88 -7.08 -2.84 -5.14
C TYR A 88 -7.40 -1.47 -5.73
N ARG A 89 -8.24 -0.70 -5.04
CA ARG A 89 -8.41 0.72 -5.36
C ARG A 89 -7.33 1.52 -4.67
N ARG A 90 -6.95 2.67 -5.24
CA ARG A 90 -6.04 3.61 -4.56
C ARG A 90 -6.53 4.00 -3.16
N SER A 91 -7.84 4.17 -3.01
CA SER A 91 -8.49 4.54 -1.75
C SER A 91 -8.34 3.48 -0.64
N ASP A 92 -7.94 2.26 -0.99
CA ASP A 92 -7.73 1.19 -0.02
C ASP A 92 -6.35 1.33 0.67
N PHE A 93 -5.51 2.27 0.23
CA PHE A 93 -4.17 2.51 0.77
C PHE A 93 -4.09 3.82 1.56
N ILE A 94 -3.34 3.79 2.66
CA ILE A 94 -3.15 4.93 3.57
C ILE A 94 -1.83 5.65 3.35
N GLY A 95 -0.88 5.02 2.66
CA GLY A 95 0.48 5.53 2.59
C GLY A 95 1.41 4.64 1.77
N TYR A 96 2.66 5.06 1.66
CA TYR A 96 3.75 4.24 1.13
C TYR A 96 4.99 4.32 2.03
N ILE A 97 5.84 3.31 1.94
CA ILE A 97 7.08 3.17 2.72
C ILE A 97 8.28 2.97 1.80
N GLU A 98 9.47 3.14 2.38
CA GLU A 98 10.72 2.79 1.72
C GLU A 98 11.15 1.35 2.04
N GLU A 99 11.99 0.76 1.19
CA GLU A 99 12.42 -0.64 1.28
C GLU A 99 13.13 -0.98 2.61
N GLU A 100 13.75 0.01 3.26
CA GLU A 100 14.43 -0.17 4.54
C GLU A 100 13.48 -0.65 5.64
N GLN A 101 12.20 -0.26 5.56
CA GLN A 101 11.15 -0.55 6.55
C GLN A 101 10.55 -1.96 6.42
N LEU A 102 10.96 -2.72 5.40
CA LEU A 102 10.54 -4.11 5.19
C LEU A 102 11.27 -5.07 6.12
N SER A 103 10.56 -6.13 6.51
CA SER A 103 11.17 -7.30 7.15
C SER A 103 12.10 -8.04 6.17
N LEU A 104 12.99 -8.89 6.69
CA LEU A 104 13.87 -9.71 5.86
C LEU A 104 13.08 -10.62 4.90
N GLU A 105 11.99 -11.22 5.38
CA GLU A 105 11.13 -12.09 4.57
C GLU A 105 10.48 -11.32 3.41
N GLN A 106 9.95 -10.12 3.68
CA GLN A 106 9.36 -9.25 2.67
C GLN A 106 10.40 -8.80 1.63
N LYS A 107 11.64 -8.52 2.06
CA LYS A 107 12.75 -8.17 1.15
C LYS A 107 13.08 -9.33 0.21
N VAL A 108 13.07 -10.58 0.68
CA VAL A 108 13.28 -11.76 -0.17
C VAL A 108 12.19 -11.87 -1.24
N ILE A 109 10.92 -11.69 -0.84
CA ILE A 109 9.78 -11.74 -1.77
C ILE A 109 9.89 -10.60 -2.79
N LEU A 110 10.18 -9.37 -2.35
CA LEU A 110 10.34 -8.22 -3.24
C LEU A 110 11.44 -8.45 -4.29
N VAL A 111 12.57 -9.06 -3.91
CA VAL A 111 13.64 -9.42 -4.85
C VAL A 111 13.14 -10.41 -5.91
N ASN A 112 12.35 -11.41 -5.53
CA ASN A 112 11.78 -12.37 -6.46
C ASN A 112 10.77 -11.72 -7.41
N VAL A 113 9.88 -10.87 -6.88
CA VAL A 113 8.90 -10.09 -7.66
C VAL A 113 9.61 -9.18 -8.68
N LYS A 114 10.65 -8.45 -8.26
CA LYS A 114 11.43 -7.59 -9.16
C LYS A 114 12.14 -8.38 -10.26
N LYS A 115 12.62 -9.60 -9.97
CA LYS A 115 13.19 -10.50 -10.99
C LYS A 115 12.13 -10.96 -11.98
N GLU A 116 10.96 -11.37 -11.47
CA GLU A 116 9.83 -11.79 -12.31
C GLU A 116 9.43 -10.67 -13.27
N LEU A 117 9.24 -9.45 -12.79
CA LEU A 117 8.86 -8.30 -13.63
C LEU A 117 9.89 -7.97 -14.71
N LYS A 118 11.19 -8.14 -14.42
CA LYS A 118 12.25 -7.96 -15.42
C LYS A 118 12.18 -9.01 -16.53
N ASN A 119 11.86 -10.26 -16.19
CA ASN A 119 11.72 -11.34 -17.17
C ASN A 119 10.52 -11.17 -18.11
N PHE A 120 9.51 -10.38 -17.71
CA PHE A 120 8.36 -10.06 -18.57
C PHE A 120 8.62 -8.90 -19.54
N GLN A 121 9.70 -8.13 -19.34
CA GLN A 121 10.06 -6.98 -20.18
C GLN A 121 11.23 -7.26 -21.13
N SER A 122 11.80 -8.48 -21.11
CA SER A 122 12.86 -8.97 -22.00
C SER A 122 12.30 -9.84 -23.12
#